data_AF-A0A957L715-F1
#
_entry.id   AF-A0A957L715-F1
#
_cell.length_a   1.000
_cell.length_b   1.000
_cell.length_c   1.000
_cell.angle_alpha   90.00
_cell.angle_beta   90.00
_cell.angle_gamma   90.00
#
_symmetry.space_group_name_H-M   'P 1'
#
loop_
_entity.id
_entity.type
_entity.pdbx_description
1 polymer ?
#
loop_
_entity_poly.entity_id
_entity_poly.type
_entity_poly.pdbx_seq_one_letter_code
_entity_poly.pdbx_strand_id
1 'polypeptide(L)'
;APTAATGQRLHEGMTAALAQLNQLPIPIIAAINGLSVGGGSEILTACDLRLAVSSAQIRFSQVRMGLSTGWGGGRRLVAQIGQSRALELLLTGRTM
;
A
#
# COMPACT_ATOMS: atom_id res chain seq x y z
N ALA A 1 -13.23 -18.32 -12.86
CA ALA A 1 -11.81 -18.11 -12.51
C ALA A 1 -11.42 -16.67 -12.80
N PRO A 2 -10.42 -16.09 -12.10
CA PRO A 2 -9.87 -14.78 -12.45
C PRO A 2 -9.40 -14.76 -13.91
N THR A 3 -9.66 -13.67 -14.63
CA THR A 3 -9.22 -13.45 -16.02
C THR A 3 -8.36 -12.20 -16.10
N ALA A 4 -7.61 -12.03 -17.19
CA ALA A 4 -6.84 -10.81 -17.44
C ALA A 4 -7.72 -9.55 -17.33
N ALA A 5 -8.93 -9.59 -17.91
CA ALA A 5 -9.89 -8.49 -17.82
C ALA A 5 -10.32 -8.18 -16.38
N THR A 6 -10.51 -9.19 -15.54
CA THR A 6 -10.83 -8.99 -14.12
C THR A 6 -9.64 -8.40 -13.35
N GLY A 7 -8.42 -8.84 -13.65
CA GLY A 7 -7.20 -8.28 -13.06
C GLY A 7 -6.99 -6.81 -13.43
N GLN A 8 -7.23 -6.46 -14.70
CA GLN A 8 -7.13 -5.09 -15.19
C GLN A 8 -8.16 -4.16 -14.53
N ARG A 9 -9.43 -4.58 -14.43
CA ARG A 9 -10.46 -3.80 -13.73
C ARG A 9 -10.10 -3.56 -12.26
N LEU A 10 -9.54 -4.57 -11.58
CA LEU A 10 -9.07 -4.40 -10.20
C LEU A 10 -7.93 -3.40 -10.10
N HIS A 11 -6.93 -3.50 -10.98
CA HIS A 11 -5.79 -2.58 -10.99
C HIS A 11 -6.23 -1.14 -11.24
N GLU A 12 -7.05 -0.90 -12.26
CA GLU A 12 -7.55 0.43 -12.63
C GLU A 12 -8.41 1.02 -11.50
N GLY A 13 -9.37 0.24 -10.99
CA GLY A 13 -10.26 0.67 -9.91
C GLY A 13 -9.50 1.04 -8.63
N MET A 14 -8.56 0.20 -8.20
CA MET A 14 -7.79 0.46 -6.98
C MET A 14 -6.79 1.59 -7.15
N THR A 15 -6.11 1.70 -8.29
CA THR A 15 -5.18 2.80 -8.56
C THR A 15 -5.92 4.14 -8.55
N ALA A 16 -7.09 4.21 -9.20
CA ALA A 16 -7.92 5.41 -9.22
C ALA A 16 -8.47 5.75 -7.82
N ALA A 17 -9.02 4.78 -7.10
CA ALA A 17 -9.57 5.00 -5.77
C ALA A 17 -8.51 5.51 -4.77
N LEU A 18 -7.29 4.94 -4.79
CA LEU A 18 -6.22 5.39 -3.90
C LEU A 18 -5.62 6.74 -4.33
N ALA A 19 -5.65 7.08 -5.62
CA ALA A 19 -5.28 8.41 -6.08
C ALA A 19 -6.30 9.46 -5.61
N GLN A 20 -7.59 9.17 -5.74
CA GLN A 20 -8.67 10.05 -5.26
C GLN A 20 -8.61 10.22 -3.74
N LEU A 21 -8.44 9.12 -2.98
CA LEU A 21 -8.33 9.15 -1.52
C LEU A 21 -7.19 10.08 -1.06
N ASN A 22 -6.03 10.00 -1.73
CA ASN A 22 -4.86 10.82 -1.42
C ASN A 22 -5.01 12.30 -1.84
N GLN A 23 -6.00 12.63 -2.66
CA GLN A 23 -6.25 14.00 -3.16
C GLN A 23 -7.47 14.66 -2.52
N LEU A 24 -8.12 13.99 -1.55
CA LEU A 24 -9.26 14.57 -0.86
C LEU A 24 -8.86 15.87 -0.12
N PRO A 25 -9.72 16.90 -0.12
CA PRO A 25 -9.44 18.17 0.57
C PRO A 25 -9.65 18.06 2.09
N ILE A 26 -9.66 16.84 2.63
CA ILE A 26 -9.89 16.54 4.05
C ILE A 26 -8.84 15.52 4.53
N PRO A 27 -8.42 15.57 5.80
CA PRO A 27 -7.45 14.63 6.33
C PRO A 27 -7.97 13.19 6.35
N ILE A 28 -7.17 12.24 5.88
CA ILE A 28 -7.46 10.81 5.89
C ILE A 28 -6.55 10.09 6.89
N ILE A 29 -7.17 9.43 7.87
CA ILE A 29 -6.47 8.73 8.95
C ILE A 29 -6.71 7.23 8.82
N ALA A 30 -5.63 6.47 8.68
CA ALA A 30 -5.68 5.02 8.79
C ALA A 30 -5.55 4.59 10.27
N ALA A 31 -6.59 3.98 10.82
CA ALA A 31 -6.55 3.31 12.12
C ALA A 31 -6.20 1.82 11.94
N ILE A 32 -5.04 1.40 12.44
CA ILE A 32 -4.43 0.10 12.18
C ILE A 32 -4.48 -0.73 13.46
N ASN A 33 -5.41 -1.68 13.51
CA ASN A 33 -5.62 -2.59 14.64
C ASN A 33 -5.19 -4.03 14.31
N GLY A 34 -3.93 -4.22 13.89
CA GLY A 34 -3.37 -5.53 13.60
C GLY A 34 -2.62 -5.58 12.27
N LEU A 35 -2.87 -6.62 11.49
CA LEU A 35 -2.09 -6.97 10.31
C LEU A 35 -2.56 -6.21 9.05
N SER A 36 -1.63 -5.54 8.37
CA SER A 36 -1.82 -4.94 7.04
C SER A 36 -0.79 -5.51 6.07
N VAL A 37 -1.25 -6.20 5.02
CA VAL A 37 -0.39 -6.92 4.09
C VAL A 37 -0.77 -6.61 2.64
N GLY A 38 0.25 -6.43 1.79
CA GLY A 38 0.08 -6.31 0.34
C GLY A 38 -0.73 -5.06 -0.03
N GLY A 39 -1.91 -5.29 -0.64
CA GLY A 39 -2.84 -4.21 -0.98
C GLY A 39 -3.28 -3.38 0.24
N GLY A 40 -3.44 -4.01 1.40
CA GLY A 40 -3.72 -3.29 2.65
C GLY A 40 -2.63 -2.29 3.01
N SER A 41 -1.37 -2.63 2.78
CA SER A 41 -0.24 -1.73 3.01
C SER A 41 -0.19 -0.60 1.97
N GLU A 42 -0.62 -0.85 0.73
CA GLU A 42 -0.74 0.20 -0.28
C GLU A 42 -1.82 1.23 0.09
N ILE A 43 -2.95 0.80 0.67
CA ILE A 43 -3.98 1.72 1.17
C ILE A 43 -3.39 2.68 2.22
N LEU A 44 -2.57 2.17 3.16
CA LEU A 44 -1.95 3.00 4.19
C LEU A 44 -1.06 4.12 3.62
N THR A 45 -0.46 3.90 2.45
CA THR A 45 0.36 4.93 1.77
C THR A 45 -0.48 6.04 1.15
N ALA A 46 -1.78 5.83 0.92
CA ALA A 46 -2.69 6.84 0.38
C ALA A 46 -3.27 7.76 1.46
N CYS A 47 -3.18 7.39 2.74
CA CYS A 47 -3.65 8.20 3.87
C CYS A 47 -2.62 9.24 4.31
N ASP A 48 -3.06 10.30 4.98
CA ASP A 48 -2.20 11.35 5.53
C ASP A 48 -1.53 10.91 6.82
N LEU A 49 -2.30 10.30 7.73
CA LEU A 49 -1.85 9.82 9.04
C LEU A 49 -2.14 8.33 9.22
N ARG A 50 -1.30 7.68 10.04
CA ARG A 50 -1.42 6.28 10.44
C ARG A 50 -1.35 6.20 11.95
N LEU A 51 -2.44 5.74 12.57
CA LEU A 51 -2.53 5.45 13.99
C LEU A 51 -2.53 3.93 14.16
N ALA A 52 -1.49 3.39 14.78
CA ALA A 52 -1.32 1.95 14.90
C ALA A 52 -1.26 1.53 16.37
N VAL A 53 -1.94 0.42 16.70
CA VAL A 53 -1.66 -0.28 17.95
C VAL A 53 -0.21 -0.79 17.94
N SER A 54 0.40 -0.94 19.12
CA SER A 54 1.81 -1.36 19.24
C SER A 54 2.07 -2.76 18.66
N SER A 55 1.03 -3.60 18.55
CA SER A 55 1.09 -4.94 17.95
C SER A 55 0.79 -4.97 16.45
N ALA A 56 0.55 -3.81 15.82
CA ALA A 56 0.28 -3.75 14.40
C ALA A 56 1.49 -4.23 13.59
N GLN A 57 1.22 -4.89 12.48
CA GLN A 57 2.25 -5.43 11.59
C GLN A 57 1.96 -4.98 10.17
N ILE A 58 2.92 -4.35 9.50
CA ILE A 58 2.76 -3.84 8.13
C ILE A 58 3.77 -4.54 7.22
N ARG A 59 3.33 -5.01 6.05
CA ARG A 59 4.22 -5.71 5.10
C ARG A 59 3.79 -5.59 3.64
N PHE A 60 4.70 -5.11 2.80
CA PHE A 60 4.58 -5.18 1.34
C PHE A 60 4.98 -6.58 0.82
N SER A 61 4.04 -7.54 0.86
CA SER A 61 4.32 -8.95 0.52
C SER A 61 4.33 -9.27 -0.98
N GLN A 62 4.14 -8.27 -1.85
CA GLN A 62 4.04 -8.45 -3.30
C GLN A 62 5.25 -9.21 -3.86
N VAL A 63 6.46 -8.91 -3.37
CA VAL A 63 7.71 -9.56 -3.80
C VAL A 63 7.71 -11.08 -3.58
N ARG A 64 7.02 -11.58 -2.55
CA ARG A 64 6.89 -13.02 -2.28
C ARG A 64 6.05 -13.76 -3.32
N MET A 65 5.27 -13.01 -4.11
CA MET A 65 4.46 -13.53 -5.21
C MET A 65 5.09 -13.22 -6.58
N GLY A 66 6.31 -12.67 -6.62
CA GLY A 66 6.93 -12.20 -7.87
C GLY A 66 6.25 -10.95 -8.45
N LEU A 67 5.57 -10.15 -7.61
CA LEU A 67 4.84 -8.96 -8.04
C LEU A 67 5.48 -7.69 -7.45
N SER A 68 5.25 -6.55 -8.13
CA SER A 68 5.48 -5.22 -7.57
C SER A 68 4.20 -4.66 -6.93
N THR A 69 4.30 -3.51 -6.27
CA THR A 69 3.11 -2.74 -5.87
C THR A 69 2.29 -2.35 -7.09
N GLY A 70 0.98 -2.54 -7.04
CA GLY A 70 0.09 -2.37 -8.19
C GLY A 70 -0.80 -1.14 -8.10
N TRP A 71 -0.96 -0.52 -6.93
CA TRP A 71 -1.97 0.54 -6.70
C TRP A 71 -1.34 1.90 -6.38
N GLY A 72 -0.09 2.09 -6.82
CA GLY A 72 0.71 3.30 -6.62
C GLY A 72 1.45 3.36 -5.27
N GLY A 73 1.37 2.31 -4.45
CA GLY A 73 1.97 2.29 -3.11
C GLY A 73 3.48 2.50 -3.10
N GLY A 74 4.21 1.94 -4.06
CA GLY A 74 5.67 2.09 -4.12
C GLY A 74 6.12 3.55 -4.28
N ARG A 75 5.47 4.31 -5.17
CA ARG A 75 5.78 5.74 -5.38
C ARG A 75 5.45 6.58 -4.14
N ARG A 76 4.27 6.35 -3.54
CA ARG A 76 3.87 7.07 -2.31
C ARG A 76 4.80 6.77 -1.15
N LEU A 77 5.19 5.51 -0.99
CA LEU A 77 6.14 5.08 0.05
C LEU A 77 7.50 5.76 -0.12
N VAL A 78 8.06 5.81 -1.34
CA VAL A 78 9.32 6.52 -1.62
C VAL A 78 9.24 8.00 -1.21
N ALA A 79 8.12 8.66 -1.51
CA ALA A 79 7.91 10.06 -1.11
C ALA A 79 7.80 10.24 0.41
N GLN A 80 7.28 9.23 1.13
CA GLN A 80 7.06 9.29 2.58
C GLN A 80 8.29 8.99 3.41
N ILE A 81 9.13 8.03 3.00
CA ILE A 81 10.23 7.51 3.83
C ILE A 81 11.59 7.46 3.11
N GLY A 82 11.68 8.00 1.91
CA GLY A 82 12.87 8.01 1.09
C GLY A 82 13.12 6.69 0.34
N GLN A 83 13.88 6.76 -0.75
CA GLN A 83 14.07 5.66 -1.68
C GLN A 83 14.72 4.42 -1.03
N SER A 84 15.80 4.59 -0.27
CA SER A 84 16.53 3.46 0.30
C SER A 84 15.65 2.63 1.24
N ARG A 85 14.92 3.29 2.15
CA ARG A 85 14.05 2.59 3.11
C ARG A 85 12.82 2.00 2.41
N ALA A 86 12.24 2.69 1.43
CA ALA A 86 11.15 2.14 0.65
C ALA A 86 11.57 0.88 -0.12
N LEU A 87 12.72 0.91 -0.81
CA LEU A 87 13.23 -0.26 -1.54
C LEU A 87 13.54 -1.41 -0.60
N GLU A 88 14.13 -1.16 0.57
CA GLU A 88 14.37 -2.18 1.58
C GLU A 88 13.07 -2.94 1.94
N LEU A 89 11.98 -2.22 2.21
CA LEU A 89 10.69 -2.84 2.53
C LEU A 89 10.04 -3.56 1.35
N LEU A 90 10.10 -2.96 0.16
CA LEU A 90 9.47 -3.50 -1.06
C LEU A 90 10.20 -4.73 -1.59
N LEU A 91 11.53 -4.77 -1.49
CA LEU A 91 12.36 -5.85 -2.02
C LEU A 91 12.52 -7.00 -1.02
N THR A 92 12.52 -6.74 0.29
CA THR A 92 12.59 -7.81 1.30
C THR A 92 11.21 -8.37 1.63
N GLY A 93 10.16 -7.56 1.50
CA GLY A 93 8.83 -7.89 2.00
C GLY A 93 8.85 -8.27 3.48
N ARG A 94 9.74 -7.66 4.28
CA ARG A 94 9.78 -7.87 5.73
C ARG A 94 8.61 -7.20 6.43
N THR A 95 8.30 -7.67 7.62
CA THR A 95 7.32 -7.02 8.49
C THR A 95 7.96 -5.82 9.20
N MET A 96 7.17 -4.75 9.33
CA MET A 96 7.43 -3.57 10.15
C MET A 96 6.55 -3.57 11.38
#